data_AF-A0A914GB37-F1
#
_entry.id   AF-A0A914GB37-F1
#
_cell.length_a   1.000
_cell.length_b   1.000
_cell.length_c   1.000
_cell.angle_alpha   90.00
_cell.angle_beta   90.00
_cell.angle_gamma   90.00
#
_symmetry.space_group_name_H-M   'P 1'
#
loop_
_entity.id
_entity.type
_entity.pdbx_description
1 polymer ?
#
loop_
_entity_poly.entity_id
_entity_poly.type
_entity_poly.pdbx_seq_one_letter_code
_entity_poly.pdbx_strand_id
1 'polypeptide(L)'
;DLCEDLPRFSECRELEKIGIQLAEEEKFDEAIDKFNAAIDICPANPHPYNNRAQAYRLQNKIEDALADLNKSIELSNSEGKAAQAAYTQRAMIYLLKEEKDKAKVFFSTVSPNN
;
A
#
# COMPACT_ATOMS: atom_id res chain seq x y z
N ASP A 1 21.24 -12.87 20.34
CA ASP A 1 22.18 -11.87 19.83
C ASP A 1 21.45 -10.76 19.10
N LEU A 2 21.46 -9.53 19.65
CA LEU A 2 20.80 -8.34 19.08
C LEU A 2 21.70 -7.60 18.06
N CYS A 3 22.92 -8.10 17.81
CA CYS A 3 23.95 -7.39 17.04
C CYS A 3 23.88 -7.70 15.53
N GLU A 4 23.38 -8.86 15.13
CA GLU A 4 23.32 -9.29 13.71
C GLU A 4 22.10 -8.73 12.95
N ASP A 5 21.06 -8.28 13.65
CA ASP A 5 19.82 -7.74 13.03
C ASP A 5 19.91 -6.23 12.70
N LEU A 6 20.85 -5.51 13.31
CA LEU A 6 21.06 -4.07 13.11
C LEU A 6 21.36 -3.69 11.64
N PRO A 7 22.27 -4.40 10.93
CA PRO A 7 22.53 -4.15 9.52
C PRO A 7 21.32 -4.43 8.63
N ARG A 8 20.59 -5.53 8.89
CA ARG A 8 19.39 -5.92 8.13
C ARG A 8 18.27 -4.91 8.26
N PHE A 9 18.07 -4.37 9.46
CA PHE A 9 17.07 -3.33 9.68
C PHE A 9 17.47 -1.98 9.07
N SER A 10 18.78 -1.67 8.97
CA SER A 10 19.22 -0.50 8.20
C SER A 10 19.00 -0.66 6.70
N GLU A 11 19.24 -1.85 6.16
CA GLU A 11 19.02 -2.16 4.75
C GLU A 11 17.54 -2.07 4.36
N CYS A 12 16.64 -2.65 5.17
CA CYS A 12 15.20 -2.52 4.95
C CYS A 12 14.75 -1.06 4.90
N ARG A 13 15.22 -0.21 5.83
CA ARG A 13 14.84 1.21 5.86
C ARG A 13 15.37 1.96 4.65
N GLU A 14 16.56 1.63 4.16
CA GLU A 14 17.10 2.26 2.96
C GLU A 14 16.30 1.85 1.72
N LEU A 15 15.95 0.58 1.58
CA LEU A 15 15.08 0.10 0.50
C LEU A 15 13.70 0.76 0.56
N GLU A 16 13.12 0.89 1.75
CA GLU A 16 11.85 1.61 1.94
C GLU A 16 11.97 3.07 1.48
N LYS A 17 13.04 3.76 1.86
CA LYS A 17 13.28 5.16 1.47
C LYS A 17 13.43 5.31 -0.05
N ILE A 18 14.17 4.41 -0.70
CA ILE A 18 14.30 4.40 -2.16
C ILE A 18 12.94 4.13 -2.81
N GLY A 19 12.16 3.19 -2.28
CA GLY A 19 10.81 2.90 -2.77
C GLY A 19 9.89 4.11 -2.67
N ILE A 20 9.94 4.88 -1.58
CA ILE A 20 9.18 6.13 -1.41
C ILE A 20 9.58 7.14 -2.49
N GLN A 21 10.88 7.38 -2.69
CA GLN A 21 11.38 8.30 -3.71
C GLN A 21 10.90 7.92 -5.12
N LEU A 22 10.97 6.63 -5.47
CA LEU A 22 10.48 6.13 -6.75
C LEU A 22 8.97 6.31 -6.91
N ALA A 23 8.19 6.10 -5.84
CA ALA A 23 6.75 6.33 -5.87
C ALA A 23 6.39 7.82 -6.02
N GLU A 24 7.16 8.73 -5.42
CA GLU A 24 7.03 10.18 -5.61
C GLU A 24 7.37 10.60 -7.06
N GLU A 25 8.25 9.87 -7.73
CA GLU A 25 8.56 10.00 -9.17
C GLU A 25 7.56 9.28 -10.09
N GLU A 26 6.46 8.75 -9.54
CA GLU A 26 5.43 7.96 -10.24
C GLU A 26 5.96 6.65 -10.88
N LYS A 27 7.17 6.21 -10.53
CA LYS A 27 7.78 4.93 -10.95
C LYS A 27 7.28 3.79 -10.08
N PHE A 28 5.98 3.52 -10.16
CA PHE A 28 5.31 2.63 -9.22
C PHE A 28 5.82 1.18 -9.25
N ASP A 29 6.13 0.63 -10.43
CA ASP A 29 6.64 -0.75 -10.51
C ASP A 29 8.03 -0.88 -9.84
N GLU A 30 8.93 0.06 -10.10
CA GLU A 30 10.25 0.09 -9.44
C GLU A 30 10.13 0.31 -7.92
N ALA A 31 9.19 1.16 -7.49
CA ALA A 31 8.90 1.36 -6.07
C ALA A 31 8.40 0.06 -5.41
N ILE A 32 7.48 -0.66 -6.06
CA ILE A 32 6.97 -1.96 -5.62
C ILE A 32 8.11 -2.95 -5.46
N ASP A 33 9.06 -3.01 -6.39
CA ASP A 33 10.23 -3.89 -6.29
C ASP A 33 11.09 -3.57 -5.06
N LYS A 34 11.27 -2.29 -4.73
CA LYS A 34 11.99 -1.90 -3.50
C LYS A 34 11.23 -2.24 -2.24
N PHE A 35 9.90 -2.07 -2.22
CA PHE A 35 9.09 -2.49 -1.08
C PHE A 35 9.07 -4.00 -0.92
N ASN A 36 9.05 -4.78 -2.01
CA ASN A 36 9.19 -6.24 -1.99
C ASN A 36 10.50 -6.64 -1.30
N ALA A 37 11.63 -6.07 -1.75
CA ALA A 37 12.92 -6.35 -1.15
C ALA A 37 12.98 -5.94 0.34
N ALA A 38 12.37 -4.80 0.72
CA ALA A 38 12.29 -4.39 2.12
C ALA A 38 11.45 -5.36 2.97
N ILE A 39 10.36 -5.90 2.42
CA ILE A 39 9.49 -6.90 3.06
C ILE A 39 10.23 -8.22 3.24
N ASP A 40 11.00 -8.66 2.23
CA ASP A 40 11.78 -9.91 2.31
C ASP A 40 12.82 -9.86 3.44
N ILE A 41 13.41 -8.69 3.69
CA ILE A 41 14.40 -8.49 4.75
C ILE A 41 13.73 -8.31 6.12
N CYS A 42 12.64 -7.56 6.17
CA CYS A 42 11.93 -7.23 7.41
C CYS A 42 10.42 -7.51 7.26
N PRO A 43 10.01 -8.79 7.26
CA PRO A 43 8.62 -9.16 7.00
C PRO A 43 7.66 -8.70 8.11
N ALA A 44 8.19 -8.37 9.29
CA ALA A 44 7.44 -7.85 10.43
C ALA A 44 7.36 -6.31 10.47
N ASN A 45 8.02 -5.59 9.55
CA ASN A 45 7.91 -4.14 9.47
C ASN A 45 6.61 -3.76 8.73
N PRO A 46 5.66 -3.06 9.37
CA PRO A 46 4.40 -2.70 8.72
C PRO A 46 4.53 -1.61 7.64
N HIS A 47 5.58 -0.78 7.68
CA HIS A 47 5.66 0.39 6.82
C HIS A 47 5.82 0.08 5.32
N PRO A 48 6.69 -0.87 4.90
CA PRO A 48 6.79 -1.27 3.49
C PRO A 48 5.46 -1.76 2.88
N TYR A 49 4.63 -2.46 3.65
CA TYR A 49 3.31 -2.89 3.18
C TYR A 49 2.38 -1.69 2.93
N ASN A 50 2.37 -0.70 3.81
CA ASN A 50 1.58 0.53 3.60
C ASN A 50 2.01 1.30 2.36
N ASN A 51 3.32 1.42 2.14
CA ASN A 51 3.84 2.16 1.00
C ASN A 51 3.60 1.40 -0.32
N ARG A 52 3.76 0.07 -0.30
CA ARG A 52 3.42 -0.79 -1.45
C ARG A 52 1.93 -0.74 -1.78
N ALA A 53 1.07 -0.75 -0.76
CA ALA A 53 -0.37 -0.56 -0.96
C ALA A 53 -0.72 0.78 -1.61
N GLN A 54 -0.01 1.85 -1.25
CA GLN A 54 -0.21 3.15 -1.89
C GLN A 54 0.13 3.10 -3.37
N ALA A 55 1.27 2.50 -3.73
CA ALA A 55 1.69 2.31 -5.11
C ALA A 55 0.67 1.45 -5.89
N TYR A 56 0.22 0.33 -5.32
CA TYR A 56 -0.84 -0.50 -5.93
C TYR A 56 -2.14 0.27 -6.14
N ARG A 57 -2.58 1.07 -5.16
CA ARG A 57 -3.78 1.90 -5.28
C ARG A 57 -3.65 2.91 -6.44
N LEU A 58 -2.48 3.54 -6.60
CA LEU A 58 -2.22 4.48 -7.69
C LEU A 58 -2.20 3.79 -9.06
N GLN A 59 -1.79 2.53 -9.11
CA GLN A 59 -1.91 1.67 -10.30
C GLN A 59 -3.31 1.05 -10.49
N ASN A 60 -4.30 1.42 -9.67
CA ASN A 60 -5.65 0.84 -9.66
C ASN A 60 -5.69 -0.69 -9.40
N LYS A 61 -4.64 -1.24 -8.78
CA LYS A 61 -4.55 -2.62 -8.27
C LYS A 61 -5.15 -2.66 -6.86
N ILE A 62 -6.47 -2.52 -6.78
CA ILE A 62 -7.17 -2.26 -5.52
C ILE A 62 -7.13 -3.45 -4.56
N GLU A 63 -7.24 -4.66 -5.08
CA GLU A 63 -7.23 -5.89 -4.31
C GLU A 63 -5.88 -6.12 -3.62
N ASP A 64 -4.78 -5.91 -4.36
CA ASP A 64 -3.41 -6.00 -3.85
C ASP A 64 -3.16 -4.93 -2.77
N ALA A 65 -3.62 -3.71 -3.02
CA ALA A 65 -3.54 -2.63 -2.03
C ALA A 65 -4.28 -2.99 -0.73
N LEU A 66 -5.50 -3.54 -0.80
CA LEU A 66 -6.26 -3.94 0.38
C LEU A 66 -5.59 -5.08 1.14
N ALA A 67 -5.00 -6.05 0.44
CA ALA A 67 -4.27 -7.15 1.05
C ALA A 67 -3.08 -6.64 1.89
N ASP A 68 -2.28 -5.72 1.33
CA ASP A 68 -1.14 -5.13 2.02
C ASP A 68 -1.55 -4.25 3.21
N LEU A 69 -2.61 -3.47 3.07
CA LEU A 69 -3.12 -2.66 4.19
C LEU A 69 -3.61 -3.55 5.34
N ASN A 70 -4.25 -4.68 5.04
CA ASN A 70 -4.64 -5.64 6.06
C ASN A 70 -3.40 -6.22 6.76
N LYS A 71 -2.35 -6.56 6.00
CA LYS A 71 -1.12 -7.08 6.59
C LYS A 71 -0.42 -6.04 7.47
N SER A 72 -0.35 -4.78 7.03
CA SER A 72 0.20 -3.68 7.84
C SER A 72 -0.54 -3.50 9.16
N ILE A 73 -1.87 -3.62 9.15
CA ILE A 73 -2.71 -3.48 10.36
C ILE A 73 -2.47 -4.64 11.32
N GLU A 74 -2.42 -5.87 10.80
CA GLU A 74 -2.10 -7.08 11.57
C GLU A 74 -0.74 -6.94 12.28
N LEU A 75 0.30 -6.55 11.53
CA LEU A 75 1.66 -6.38 12.07
C LEU A 75 1.78 -5.24 13.09
N SER A 76 0.93 -4.22 12.97
CA SER A 76 0.89 -3.09 13.91
C SER A 76 0.00 -3.36 15.13
N ASN A 77 -0.58 -4.56 15.27
CA ASN A 77 -1.61 -4.87 16.26
C ASN A 77 -2.76 -3.86 16.28
N SER A 78 -3.12 -3.31 15.11
CA SER A 78 -4.12 -2.24 14.96
C SER A 78 -3.80 -0.91 15.68
N GLU A 79 -2.56 -0.68 16.10
CA GLU A 79 -2.16 0.50 16.84
C GLU A 79 -1.01 1.28 16.16
N GLY A 80 -0.74 2.49 16.63
CA GLY A 80 0.37 3.31 16.16
C GLY A 80 0.18 3.91 14.76
N LYS A 81 1.25 4.56 14.28
CA LYS A 81 1.21 5.37 13.05
C LYS A 81 0.97 4.53 11.80
N ALA A 82 1.55 3.33 11.73
CA ALA A 82 1.37 2.44 10.58
C ALA A 82 -0.07 1.93 10.47
N ALA A 83 -0.71 1.53 11.57
CA ALA A 83 -2.13 1.15 11.53
C ALA A 83 -3.02 2.33 11.14
N GLN A 84 -2.77 3.53 11.67
CA GLN A 84 -3.54 4.73 11.33
C GLN A 84 -3.46 5.03 9.83
N ALA A 85 -2.25 5.05 9.26
CA ALA A 85 -2.04 5.25 7.83
C ALA A 85 -2.76 4.16 7.00
N ALA A 86 -2.67 2.91 7.43
CA ALA A 86 -3.33 1.79 6.76
C ALA A 86 -4.86 1.95 6.74
N TYR A 87 -5.47 2.28 7.89
CA TYR A 87 -6.91 2.54 7.98
C TYR A 87 -7.34 3.72 7.11
N THR A 88 -6.57 4.81 7.11
CA THR A 88 -6.84 5.97 6.25
C THR A 88 -6.84 5.58 4.77
N GLN A 89 -5.85 4.83 4.31
CA GLN A 89 -5.79 4.39 2.91
C GLN A 89 -6.93 3.41 2.56
N ARG A 90 -7.29 2.48 3.46
CA ARG A 90 -8.45 1.59 3.24
C ARG A 90 -9.75 2.37 3.13
N ALA A 91 -9.96 3.37 4.00
CA ALA A 91 -11.13 4.23 3.95
C ALA A 91 -11.23 4.96 2.60
N MET A 92 -10.11 5.52 2.11
CA MET A 92 -10.06 6.14 0.78
C MET A 92 -10.43 5.17 -0.34
N ILE A 93 -9.93 3.93 -0.29
CA ILE A 93 -10.27 2.90 -1.28
C ILE A 93 -11.77 2.62 -1.30
N TYR A 94 -12.40 2.46 -0.12
CA TYR A 94 -13.83 2.17 -0.05
C TYR A 94 -14.69 3.35 -0.53
N LEU A 95 -14.31 4.59 -0.19
CA LEU A 95 -14.97 5.78 -0.70
C LEU A 95 -14.89 5.86 -2.25
N LEU A 96 -13.70 5.65 -2.81
CA LEU A 96 -13.51 5.64 -4.26
C LEU A 96 -14.29 4.52 -4.94
N LYS A 97 -14.38 3.34 -4.32
CA LYS A 97 -15.15 2.22 -4.85
C LYS A 97 -16.65 2.53 -4.88
N GLU A 98 -17.19 3.09 -3.81
CA GLU A 98 -18.59 3.50 -3.75
C GLU A 98 -18.94 4.56 -4.81
N GLU A 99 -18.07 5.57 -5.00
CA GLU A 99 -18.24 6.57 -6.05
C GLU A 99 -18.22 5.96 -7.45
N LYS A 100 -17.31 5.01 -7.70
CA LYS A 100 -17.26 4.28 -8.98
C LYS A 100 -18.53 3.45 -9.20
N ASP A 101 -19.06 2.80 -8.16
CA ASP A 101 -20.28 2.01 -8.27
C ASP A 101 -21.49 2.91 -8.55
N LYS A 102 -21.59 4.08 -7.89
CA LYS A 102 -22.61 5.10 -8.22
C LYS A 102 -22.48 5.62 -9.66
N ALA A 103 -21.25 5.90 -10.11
CA ALA A 103 -21.00 6.38 -11.47
C ALA A 103 -21.44 5.36 -12.53
N LYS A 104 -21.14 4.07 -12.33
CA LYS A 104 -21.58 2.98 -13.23
C LYS A 104 -23.11 2.93 -13.37
N VAL A 105 -23.83 3.03 -12.24
CA VAL A 105 -25.30 3.07 -12.26
C VAL A 105 -25.79 4.24 -13.11
N PHE A 106 -25.26 5.44 -12.87
CA PHE A 106 -25.66 6.63 -13.64
C PHE A 106 -25.40 6.47 -15.15
N PHE A 107 -24.22 5.98 -15.56
CA PHE A 107 -23.94 5.74 -16.98
C PHE A 107 -24.86 4.69 -17.62
N SER A 108 -25.22 3.64 -16.87
CA SER A 108 -26.17 2.63 -17.34
C SER A 108 -27.59 3.18 -17.52
N THR A 109 -27.97 4.21 -16.76
CA THR A 109 -29.28 4.88 -16.91
C THR A 109 -29.33 5.89 -18.06
N VAL A 110 -28.19 6.46 -18.47
CA VAL A 110 -28.11 7.49 -19.52
C VAL A 110 -27.89 6.90 -20.91
N SER A 111 -27.37 5.67 -21.00
CA SER A 111 -27.30 4.95 -22.28
C SER A 111 -28.71 4.45 -22.63
N PRO A 112 -29.44 5.04 -23.59
CA PRO A 112 -30.71 4.47 -24.02
C PRO A 112 -30.36 3.14 -24.70
N ASN A 113 -31.03 2.06 -24.31
CA ASN A 113 -31.02 0.80 -25.05
C ASN A 113 -31.09 1.11 -26.56
N ASN A 114 -30.02 0.80 -27.28
CA ASN A 114 -30.03 0.73 -28.73
C ASN A 114 -30.42 -0.68 -29.14
#